data_AF-A0A349CYX1-F1
#
_entry.id   AF-A0A349CYX1-F1
#
_cell.length_a   1.000
_cell.length_b   1.000
_cell.length_c   1.000
_cell.angle_alpha   90.00
_cell.angle_beta   90.00
_cell.angle_gamma   90.00
#
_symmetry.space_group_name_H-M   'P 1'
#
loop_
_entity.id
_entity.type
_entity.pdbx_description
1 polymer ?
#
loop_
_entity_poly.entity_id
_entity_poly.type
_entity_poly.pdbx_seq_one_letter_code
_entity_poly.pdbx_strand_id
1 'polypeptide(L)'
;GRAAAADGTSQWITGSAAREDVHRRRAAADVIVAGIGTVLADDPALTARTPSGALHDSQPVPLVLGRRDIPHDAAVRRHPRPFLQRAGDDLPAVLAELRGL
;
A
#
# COMPACT_ATOMS: atom_id res chain seq x y z
N GLY A 1 -1.78 -9.39 -13.64
CA GLY A 1 -2.44 -8.13 -13.24
C GLY A 1 -1.67 -6.97 -13.79
N ARG A 2 -2.30 -6.12 -14.60
CA ARG A 2 -1.73 -4.83 -15.02
C ARG A 2 -2.61 -3.76 -14.40
N ALA A 3 -2.08 -3.04 -13.40
CA ALA A 3 -2.78 -1.95 -12.72
C ALA A 3 -2.48 -0.57 -13.36
N ALA A 4 -1.61 -0.53 -14.36
CA ALA A 4 -1.33 0.63 -15.19
C ALA A 4 -1.36 0.22 -16.66
N ALA A 5 -2.05 0.99 -17.50
CA ALA A 5 -1.93 0.85 -18.94
C ALA A 5 -0.50 1.27 -19.34
N ALA A 6 0.13 0.52 -20.25
CA ALA A 6 1.51 0.78 -20.68
C ALA A 6 1.68 2.15 -21.38
N ASP A 7 0.57 2.78 -21.75
CA ASP A 7 0.47 4.07 -22.44
C ASP A 7 0.04 5.23 -21.53
N GLY A 8 -0.11 5.01 -20.22
CA GLY A 8 -0.50 6.06 -19.27
C GLY A 8 -1.95 6.55 -19.40
N THR A 9 -2.79 5.91 -20.22
CA THR A 9 -4.19 6.31 -20.44
C THR A 9 -5.16 5.79 -19.38
N SER A 10 -4.68 5.42 -18.19
CA SER A 10 -5.53 5.19 -17.00
C SER A 10 -6.15 6.49 -16.47
N GLN A 11 -6.53 7.40 -17.37
CA GLN A 11 -7.38 8.53 -17.10
C GLN A 11 -8.82 8.02 -17.09
N TRP A 12 -9.51 8.23 -15.96
CA TRP A 12 -10.96 8.04 -15.75
C TRP A 12 -11.49 6.71 -15.18
N ILE A 13 -10.68 5.83 -14.56
CA ILE A 13 -11.23 4.59 -13.93
C ILE A 13 -11.64 4.78 -12.45
N THR A 14 -11.09 5.76 -11.71
CA THR A 14 -11.48 6.00 -10.31
C THR A 14 -11.95 7.44 -10.08
N GLY A 15 -13.26 7.62 -9.87
CA GLY A 15 -13.85 8.87 -9.38
C GLY A 15 -13.50 9.14 -7.91
N SER A 16 -13.90 10.29 -7.37
CA SER A 16 -13.74 10.62 -5.94
C SER A 16 -14.34 9.55 -5.03
N ALA A 17 -15.54 9.07 -5.37
CA ALA A 17 -16.22 7.98 -4.66
C ALA A 17 -15.40 6.67 -4.62
N ALA A 18 -14.71 6.33 -5.71
CA ALA A 18 -13.87 5.13 -5.74
C ALA A 18 -12.61 5.29 -4.88
N ARG A 19 -12.01 6.50 -4.84
CA ARG A 19 -10.87 6.79 -3.96
C ARG A 19 -11.27 6.73 -2.50
N GLU A 20 -12.41 7.31 -2.16
CA GLU A 20 -12.97 7.24 -0.81
C GLU A 20 -13.22 5.79 -0.39
N ASP A 21 -13.84 4.98 -1.24
CA ASP A 21 -14.12 3.58 -0.94
C ASP A 21 -12.83 2.78 -0.69
N VAL A 22 -11.79 2.98 -1.52
CA VAL A 22 -10.49 2.35 -1.30
C VAL A 22 -9.88 2.76 0.05
N HIS A 23 -9.95 4.03 0.41
CA HIS A 23 -9.40 4.47 1.70
C HIS A 23 -10.20 3.97 2.90
N ARG A 24 -11.53 3.87 2.79
CA ARG A 24 -12.36 3.18 3.78
C ARG A 24 -11.95 1.73 3.97
N ARG A 25 -11.73 0.99 2.86
CA ARG A 25 -11.25 -0.40 2.92
C ARG A 25 -9.86 -0.51 3.55
N ARG A 26 -8.95 0.43 3.27
CA ARG A 26 -7.64 0.48 3.93
C ARG A 26 -7.77 0.68 5.43
N ALA A 27 -8.64 1.57 5.88
CA ALA A 27 -8.86 1.82 7.31
C ALA A 27 -9.44 0.60 8.05
N ALA A 28 -10.17 -0.25 7.35
CA ALA A 28 -10.75 -1.49 7.87
C ALA A 28 -9.82 -2.72 7.78
N ALA A 29 -8.66 -2.60 7.13
CA ALA A 29 -7.71 -3.70 6.96
C ALA A 29 -6.60 -3.65 8.01
N ASP A 30 -6.12 -4.81 8.43
CA ASP A 30 -4.98 -4.89 9.34
C ASP A 30 -3.66 -4.62 8.61
N VAL A 31 -3.56 -5.04 7.35
CA VAL A 31 -2.33 -4.97 6.54
C VAL A 31 -2.64 -4.50 5.13
N ILE A 32 -1.77 -3.67 4.58
CA ILE A 32 -1.75 -3.28 3.16
C ILE A 32 -0.45 -3.73 2.53
N VAL A 33 -0.54 -4.48 1.42
CA VAL A 33 0.62 -5.09 0.77
C VAL A 33 0.93 -4.38 -0.54
N ALA A 34 2.20 -4.08 -0.78
CA ALA A 34 2.70 -3.57 -2.06
C ALA A 34 4.01 -4.27 -2.44
N GLY A 35 4.27 -4.40 -3.75
CA GLY A 35 5.58 -4.86 -4.23
C GLY A 35 6.62 -3.74 -4.17
N ILE A 36 7.90 -4.09 -4.00
CA ILE A 36 9.00 -3.12 -4.01
C ILE A 36 9.08 -2.34 -5.32
N GLY A 37 8.66 -2.93 -6.44
CA GLY A 37 8.57 -2.22 -7.72
C GLY A 37 7.57 -1.06 -7.68
N THR A 38 6.41 -1.25 -7.06
CA THR A 38 5.42 -0.18 -6.84
C THR A 38 5.97 0.90 -5.92
N VAL A 39 6.66 0.52 -4.84
CA VAL A 39 7.26 1.49 -3.93
C VAL A 39 8.28 2.37 -4.65
N LEU A 40 9.12 1.77 -5.49
CA LEU A 40 10.15 2.50 -6.25
C LEU A 40 9.57 3.34 -7.40
N ALA A 41 8.45 2.93 -7.98
CA ALA A 41 7.84 3.64 -9.11
C ALA A 41 6.90 4.78 -8.68
N ASP A 42 6.10 4.56 -7.62
CA ASP A 42 4.97 5.43 -7.28
C ASP A 42 5.13 6.17 -5.95
N ASP A 43 6.20 5.88 -5.18
CA ASP A 43 6.47 6.40 -3.83
C ASP A 43 5.22 6.51 -2.92
N PRO A 44 4.44 5.42 -2.73
CA PRO A 44 3.20 5.49 -1.98
C PRO A 44 3.47 5.56 -0.47
N ALA A 45 2.73 6.42 0.22
CA ALA A 45 2.71 6.42 1.70
C ALA A 45 1.99 5.20 2.31
N LEU A 46 1.16 4.50 1.52
CA LEU A 46 0.33 3.34 1.94
C LEU A 46 -0.66 3.60 3.08
N THR A 47 -1.01 4.86 3.36
CA THR A 47 -2.01 5.22 4.38
C THR A 47 -3.47 5.10 3.91
N ALA A 48 -4.38 5.06 4.87
CA ALA A 48 -5.80 5.36 4.72
C ALA A 48 -6.08 6.85 4.97
N ARG A 49 -6.81 7.52 4.07
CA ARG A 49 -7.09 8.96 4.14
C ARG A 49 -8.57 9.25 3.90
N THR A 50 -9.11 10.17 4.66
CA THR A 50 -10.45 10.74 4.46
C THR A 50 -10.50 11.56 3.17
N PRO A 51 -11.70 11.91 2.66
CA PRO A 51 -11.84 12.80 1.50
C PRO A 51 -11.18 14.18 1.68
N SER A 52 -11.03 14.66 2.91
CA SER A 52 -10.31 15.91 3.21
C SER A 52 -8.79 15.77 3.20
N GLY A 53 -8.27 14.56 3.00
CA GLY A 53 -6.84 14.25 3.00
C GLY A 53 -6.25 13.93 4.37
N ALA A 54 -7.00 14.12 5.46
CA ALA A 54 -6.58 13.73 6.81
C ALA A 54 -6.49 12.20 6.93
N LEU A 55 -5.64 11.70 7.84
CA LEU A 55 -5.54 10.27 8.12
C LEU A 55 -6.83 9.76 8.78
N HIS A 56 -7.20 8.52 8.49
CA HIS A 56 -8.16 7.79 9.32
C HIS A 56 -7.53 7.41 10.67
N ASP A 57 -8.35 7.30 11.71
CA ASP A 57 -7.92 6.87 13.05
C ASP A 57 -7.28 5.47 13.04
N SER A 58 -7.83 4.56 12.23
CA SER A 58 -7.25 3.26 11.95
C SER A 58 -6.38 3.30 10.69
N GLN A 59 -5.22 2.66 10.78
CA GLN A 59 -4.24 2.56 9.69
C GLN A 59 -3.74 1.13 9.58
N PRO A 60 -3.69 0.57 8.36
CA PRO A 60 -3.13 -0.76 8.14
C PRO A 60 -1.60 -0.72 8.34
N VAL A 61 -1.02 -1.85 8.74
CA VAL A 61 0.44 -2.03 8.70
C VAL A 61 0.89 -2.15 7.25
N PRO A 62 1.83 -1.31 6.77
CA PRO A 62 2.34 -1.46 5.42
C PRO A 62 3.31 -2.65 5.34
N LEU A 63 3.11 -3.53 4.37
CA LEU A 63 3.98 -4.64 4.06
C LEU A 63 4.51 -4.52 2.62
N VAL A 64 5.83 -4.39 2.49
CA VAL A 64 6.52 -4.32 1.21
C VAL A 64 7.17 -5.65 0.88
N LEU A 65 6.77 -6.24 -0.24
CA LEU A 65 7.34 -7.49 -0.75
C LEU A 65 8.44 -7.22 -1.78
N GLY A 66 9.62 -7.74 -1.53
CA GLY A 66 10.73 -7.73 -2.49
C GLY A 66 12.08 -7.49 -1.85
N ARG A 67 13.12 -7.77 -2.64
CA ARG A 67 14.51 -7.87 -2.16
C ARG A 67 15.34 -6.60 -2.31
N ARG A 68 14.83 -5.59 -3.02
CA ARG A 68 15.53 -4.31 -3.21
C ARG A 68 15.29 -3.42 -2.00
N ASP A 69 16.28 -2.61 -1.64
CA ASP A 69 16.14 -1.68 -0.52
C ASP A 69 15.10 -0.62 -0.81
N ILE A 70 14.35 -0.26 0.23
CA ILE A 70 13.44 0.89 0.19
C ILE A 70 14.27 2.16 0.39
N PRO A 71 14.20 3.16 -0.51
CA PRO A 71 14.91 4.44 -0.35
C PRO A 71 14.64 5.08 1.02
N HIS A 72 15.64 5.71 1.61
CA HIS A 72 15.57 6.27 2.96
C HIS A 72 14.54 7.40 3.12
N ASP A 73 14.19 8.04 2.00
CA ASP A 73 13.25 9.14 1.86
C ASP A 73 11.86 8.71 1.37
N ALA A 74 11.66 7.41 1.09
CA ALA A 74 10.40 6.87 0.59
C ALA A 74 9.22 7.22 1.52
N ALA A 75 8.08 7.61 0.95
CA ALA A 75 6.90 8.06 1.68
C ALA A 75 6.35 7.03 2.66
N VAL A 76 6.47 5.73 2.37
CA VAL A 76 6.09 4.63 3.27
C VAL A 76 6.82 4.71 4.62
N ARG A 77 8.02 5.31 4.67
CA ARG A 77 8.77 5.48 5.92
C ARG A 77 8.18 6.54 6.85
N ARG A 78 7.36 7.45 6.32
CA ARG A 78 6.61 8.46 7.09
C ARG A 78 5.24 7.95 7.55
N HIS A 79 4.92 6.68 7.29
CA HIS A 79 3.66 6.08 7.72
C HIS A 79 3.56 6.06 9.26
N PRO A 80 2.37 6.31 9.86
CA PRO A 80 2.21 6.35 11.31
C PRO A 80 2.38 4.99 12.00
N ARG A 81 2.26 3.89 11.26
CA ARG A 81 2.63 2.53 11.70
C ARG A 81 4.00 2.15 11.12
N PRO A 82 4.85 1.42 11.86
CA PRO A 82 6.05 0.81 11.30
C PRO A 82 5.72 -0.04 10.08
N PHE A 83 6.46 0.11 8.98
CA PHE A 83 6.32 -0.79 7.83
C PHE A 83 7.17 -2.05 8.01
N LEU A 84 6.75 -3.12 7.37
CA LEU A 84 7.48 -4.38 7.28
C LEU A 84 8.00 -4.55 5.86
N GLN A 85 9.23 -5.03 5.70
CA GLN A 85 9.73 -5.54 4.42
C GLN A 85 9.97 -7.04 4.53
N ARG A 86 9.58 -7.79 3.50
CA ARG A 86 9.85 -9.23 3.38
C ARG A 86 10.47 -9.53 2.03
N ALA A 87 11.57 -10.28 2.06
CA ALA A 87 12.22 -10.77 0.86
C ALA A 87 11.53 -12.05 0.39
N GLY A 88 10.73 -11.97 -0.68
CA GLY A 88 10.15 -13.15 -1.30
C GLY A 88 8.85 -12.89 -2.06
N ASP A 89 8.48 -13.89 -2.85
CA ASP A 89 7.32 -13.90 -3.75
C ASP A 89 6.22 -14.83 -3.19
N ASP A 90 6.50 -15.48 -2.04
CA ASP A 90 5.64 -16.45 -1.38
C ASP A 90 4.58 -15.75 -0.53
N LEU A 91 3.58 -15.23 -1.25
CA LEU A 91 2.39 -14.64 -0.66
C LEU A 91 1.67 -15.61 0.32
N PRO A 92 1.55 -16.93 0.04
CA PRO A 92 1.04 -17.89 1.02
C PRO A 92 1.79 -17.91 2.36
N ALA A 93 3.13 -17.94 2.36
CA ALA A 93 3.92 -17.91 3.58
C ALA A 93 3.71 -16.62 4.39
N VAL A 94 3.67 -15.48 3.68
CA VAL A 94 3.38 -14.17 4.27
C VAL A 94 1.98 -14.14 4.91
N LEU A 95 0.97 -14.68 4.22
CA LEU A 95 -0.40 -14.72 4.74
C LEU A 95 -0.55 -15.66 5.94
N ALA A 96 0.25 -16.72 6.02
CA ALA A 96 0.25 -17.64 7.16
C ALA A 96 0.77 -16.96 8.44
N GLU A 97 1.82 -16.14 8.33
CA GLU A 97 2.37 -15.37 9.46
C GLU A 97 1.41 -14.28 9.95
N LEU A 98 0.72 -13.61 9.03
CA LEU A 98 -0.23 -12.53 9.37
C LEU A 98 -1.47 -13.02 10.14
N ARG A 99 -1.82 -14.31 10.03
CA ARG A 99 -2.93 -14.91 10.77
C ARG A 99 -2.58 -15.26 12.22
N GLY A 100 -1.32 -15.11 12.62
CA GLY A 100 -0.84 -15.38 13.98
C GLY A 100 -0.55 -14.15 14.84
N LEU A 101 -0.80 -12.94 14.32
CA LEU A 101 -0.71 -11.66 15.02
C LEU A 101 -2.07 -11.24 15.58
#